data_AF-A0A6L6WWE0-F1
#
_entry.id   AF-A0A6L6WWE0-F1
#
_cell.length_a   1.000
_cell.length_b   1.000
_cell.length_c   1.000
_cell.angle_alpha   90.00
_cell.angle_beta   90.00
_cell.angle_gamma   90.00
#
_symmetry.space_group_name_H-M   'P 1'
#
loop_
_entity.id
_entity.type
_entity.pdbx_description
1 polymer ?
#
loop_
_entity_poly.entity_id
_entity_poly.type
_entity_poly.pdbx_seq_one_letter_code
_entity_poly.pdbx_strand_id
1 'polypeptide(L)' 'MVVYDRSYEMPARVTGFDGSRVALVRPAGLTWSVPPGAIRPATAAERRQLRALAALHKVKTRGTHRASPLPN' A
#
# COMPACT_ATOMS: atom_id res chain seq x y z
N MET A 1 -1.59 10.05 4.37
CA MET A 1 -0.28 10.00 5.07
C MET A 1 0.42 8.67 4.76
N VAL A 2 1.76 8.63 4.62
CA VAL A 2 2.51 7.37 4.43
C VAL A 2 3.23 7.03 5.72
N VAL A 3 3.06 5.79 6.18
CA VAL A 3 3.66 5.26 7.41
C VAL A 3 4.39 3.96 7.11
N TYR A 4 5.36 3.63 7.95
CA TYR A 4 6.04 2.35 7.95
C TYR A 4 5.50 1.53 9.12
N ASP A 5 4.95 0.37 8.82
CA ASP A 5 4.47 -0.60 9.79
C ASP A 5 5.64 -1.49 10.22
N ARG A 6 5.92 -1.55 11.53
CA ARG A 6 6.97 -2.39 12.11
C ARG A 6 6.57 -3.85 12.21
N SER A 7 5.29 -4.17 12.33
CA SER A 7 4.81 -5.55 12.44
C SER A 7 4.92 -6.30 11.11
N TYR A 8 4.69 -5.59 10.00
CA TYR A 8 4.83 -6.14 8.65
C TYR A 8 6.14 -5.72 7.97
N GLU A 9 6.94 -4.89 8.62
CA GLU A 9 8.18 -4.31 8.06
C GLU A 9 7.98 -3.64 6.68
N MET A 10 6.83 -2.97 6.51
CA MET A 10 6.38 -2.49 5.20
C MET A 10 5.79 -1.07 5.24
N PRO A 11 6.05 -0.24 4.21
CA PRO A 11 5.39 1.05 4.06
C PRO A 11 3.97 0.92 3.49
N ALA A 12 3.04 1.67 4.08
CA ALA A 12 1.63 1.72 3.67
C ALA A 12 1.07 3.15 3.76
N ARG A 13 -0.08 3.37 3.11
CA ARG A 13 -0.84 4.62 3.23
C ARG A 13 -1.92 4.47 4.28
N VAL A 14 -2.02 5.45 5.18
CA VAL A 14 -3.17 5.56 6.08
C VAL A 14 -4.40 5.93 5.28
N THR A 15 -5.46 5.12 5.37
CA THR A 15 -6.78 5.38 4.79
C THR A 15 -7.78 5.88 5.80
N GLY A 16 -7.59 5.57 7.08
CA GLY A 16 -8.48 5.99 8.14
C GLY A 16 -8.07 5.40 9.49
N PHE A 17 -9.00 5.50 10.43
CA PHE A 17 -8.87 4.95 11.76
C PHE A 17 -10.09 4.06 12.03
N ASP A 18 -9.84 2.88 12.57
CA ASP A 18 -10.85 1.92 12.97
C ASP A 18 -10.79 1.78 14.50
N GLY A 19 -11.57 2.63 15.18
CA GLY A 19 -11.48 2.82 16.63
C GLY A 19 -10.09 3.25 17.07
N SER A 20 -9.41 2.36 17.82
CA SER A 20 -8.04 2.58 18.31
C SER A 20 -6.95 2.13 17.34
N ARG A 21 -7.31 1.58 16.17
CA ARG A 21 -6.37 1.07 15.16
C ARG A 21 -6.31 2.02 13.97
N VAL A 22 -5.18 1.99 13.28
CA VAL A 22 -4.94 2.75 12.04
C VAL A 22 -5.17 1.82 10.86
N ALA A 23 -6.09 2.19 9.99
CA ALA A 23 -6.36 1.48 8.75
C ALA A 23 -5.32 1.86 7.70
N LEU A 24 -4.66 0.85 7.14
CA LEU A 24 -3.58 0.95 6.17
C LEU A 24 -3.98 0.29 4.85
N VAL A 25 -3.60 0.93 3.74
CA VAL A 25 -3.70 0.37 2.40
C VAL A 25 -2.34 0.36 1.71
N ARG A 26 -2.06 -0.74 1.04
CA ARG A 26 -0.94 -0.87 0.11
C ARG A 26 -1.45 -0.74 -1.33
N PRO A 27 -0.72 -0.05 -2.21
CA PRO A 27 -1.05 0.06 -3.63
C PRO A 27 -1.21 -1.28 -4.38
N ALA A 28 -0.74 -2.38 -3.80
CA ALA A 28 -0.88 -3.74 -4.32
C ALA A 28 -2.23 -4.41 -3.98
N GLY A 29 -3.17 -3.70 -3.33
CA GLY A 29 -4.49 -4.23 -2.95
C GLY A 29 -4.58 -4.82 -1.55
N LEU A 30 -3.47 -4.87 -0.80
CA LEU A 30 -3.48 -5.33 0.59
C LEU A 30 -3.97 -4.22 1.52
N THR A 31 -4.96 -4.52 2.36
CA THR A 31 -5.48 -3.62 3.40
C THR A 31 -5.40 -4.32 4.75
N TRP A 32 -5.02 -3.59 5.80
CA TRP A 32 -4.92 -4.13 7.16
C TRP A 32 -4.98 -3.00 8.20
N SER A 33 -5.26 -3.37 9.46
CA SER A 33 -5.41 -2.43 10.56
C SER A 33 -4.45 -2.75 11.71
N VAL A 34 -3.64 -1.77 12.13
CA VAL A 34 -2.60 -1.95 13.16
C VAL A 34 -2.68 -0.91 14.26
N PRO A 35 -2.17 -1.20 15.47
CA PRO A 35 -2.10 -0.21 16.54
C PRO A 35 -1.20 0.98 16.15
N PRO A 36 -1.51 2.22 16.58
CA PRO A 36 -0.68 3.40 16.34
C PRO A 36 0.77 3.25 16.81
N GLY A 37 1.02 2.47 17.88
CA GLY A 37 2.37 2.20 18.37
C GLY A 37 3.21 1.28 17.47
N ALA A 38 2.57 0.52 16.57
CA ALA A 38 3.25 -0.34 15.61
C ALA A 38 3.67 0.41 14.33
N ILE A 39 3.21 1.66 14.15
CA ILE A 39 3.53 2.47 12.97
C ILE A 39 4.52 3.58 13.32
N ARG A 40 5.42 3.88 12.38
CA ARG A 40 6.26 5.09 12.42
C ARG A 40 6.04 5.94 11.17
N PRO A 41 6.27 7.27 11.24
CA PRO A 41 6.33 8.09 10.05
C PRO A 41 7.34 7.52 9.05
N ALA A 42 6.95 7.37 7.79
CA ALA A 42 7.86 6.91 6.76
C ALA A 42 8.89 8.02 6.43
N THR A 43 10.15 7.61 6.32
CA THR A 43 11.26 8.48 5.90
C THR A 43 11.09 8.92 4.44
N ALA A 44 11.83 9.97 4.03
CA ALA A 44 11.79 10.45 2.65
C ALA A 44 12.17 9.36 1.63
N ALA A 45 13.14 8.50 1.97
CA ALA A 45 13.57 7.38 1.13
C ALA A 45 12.47 6.33 0.98
N GLU A 46 11.86 5.88 2.09
CA GLU A 46 10.77 4.89 2.07
C GLU A 46 9.54 5.41 1.31
N ARG A 47 9.22 6.70 1.45
CA ARG A 47 8.15 7.34 0.67
C ARG A 47 8.45 7.31 -0.83
N ARG A 48 9.70 7.56 -1.23
CA ARG A 48 10.12 7.48 -2.64
C ARG A 48 10.04 6.05 -3.17
N GLN A 49 10.48 5.07 -2.37
CA GLN A 49 10.37 3.66 -2.73
C GLN A 49 8.92 3.21 -2.88
N LEU A 50 8.03 3.60 -1.96
CA LEU A 50 6.60 3.29 -2.07
C LEU A 50 5.98 3.93 -3.33
N ARG A 51 6.36 5.16 -3.68
CA ARG A 51 5.93 5.80 -4.93
C ARG A 51 6.43 5.06 -6.17
N ALA A 52 7.69 4.61 -6.16
CA ALA A 52 8.25 3.81 -7.25
C ALA A 52 7.52 2.47 -7.39
N LEU A 53 7.24 1.79 -6.27
CA LEU A 53 6.42 0.56 -6.25
C LEU A 53 5.00 0.82 -6.75
N ALA A 54 4.36 1.91 -6.32
CA ALA A 54 3.03 2.27 -6.79
C ALA A 54 3.00 2.59 -8.29
N ALA A 55 4.03 3.28 -8.81
CA ALA A 55 4.19 3.56 -10.23
C ALA A 55 4.40 2.26 -11.02
N LEU A 56 5.26 1.36 -10.53
CA LEU A 56 5.46 0.04 -11.14
C LEU A 56 4.17 -0.78 -11.14
N HIS A 57 3.42 -0.79 -10.04
CA HIS A 57 2.11 -1.45 -9.99
C HIS A 57 1.13 -0.85 -10.99
N LYS A 58 1.06 0.48 -11.14
CA LYS A 58 0.21 1.15 -12.13
C LYS A 58 0.59 0.80 -13.57
N VAL A 59 1.88 0.69 -13.87
CA VAL A 59 2.36 0.26 -15.19
C VAL A 59 2.00 -1.21 -15.42
N LYS A 60 2.19 -2.08 -14.41
CA LYS A 60 1.79 -3.49 -14.49
C LYS A 60 0.29 -3.66 -14.70
N THR A 61 -0.56 -2.99 -13.94
CA THR A 61 -2.03 -3.07 -14.11
C THR A 61 -2.51 -2.49 -15.44
N ARG A 62 -1.78 -1.52 -16.00
CA ARG A 62 -2.05 -1.00 -17.35
C ARG A 62 -1.60 -1.97 -18.45
N GLY A 63 -0.57 -2.78 -18.19
CA GLY A 63 -0.13 -3.87 -19.06
C GLY A 63 -1.02 -5.12 -19.01
N THR A 64 -1.83 -5.30 -17.96
CA THR A 64 -2.78 -6.42 -17.82
C THR A 64 -4.17 -6.17 -18.40
N HIS A 65 -4.37 -5.12 -19.19
CA HIS A 65 -5.54 -4.96 -20.06
C HIS A 65 -5.25 -5.41 -21.50
N ARG A 66 -4.45 -6.46 -21.67
CA ARG A 66 -4.27 -7.16 -22.95
C ARG A 66 -4.20 -8.66 -22.71
N ALA A 67 -5.37 -9.26 -22.58
CA ALA A 67 -5.75 -10.62 -23.02
C ALA A 67 -6.83 -11.19 -22.10
N SER A 68 -8.10 -10.99 -22.47
CA SER A 68 -9.00 -12.08 -22.86
C SER A 68 -10.43 -11.52 -23.01
N PRO A 69 -10.94 -11.34 -24.24
CA PRO A 69 -12.36 -11.57 -24.48
C PRO A 69 -12.63 -13.08 -24.40
N LEU A 70 -13.80 -13.46 -23.88
CA LEU A 70 -14.41 -14.80 -23.87
C LEU A 70 -14.23 -15.57 -25.21
N PRO A 71 -14.16 -16.91 -25.19
CA PRO A 71 -15.37 -17.77 -25.16
C PRO A 71 -15.22 -18.96 -24.17
N ASN A 72 -16.29 -19.56 -23.61
CA ASN A 72 -17.42 -20.24 -24.25
C ASN A 72 -18.64 -20.23 -23.33
#